data_AF-A0AAN2TSY3-F1
#
_entry.id   AF-A0AAN2TSY3-F1
#
_cell.length_a   1.000
_cell.length_b   1.000
_cell.length_c   1.000
_cell.angle_alpha   90.00
_cell.angle_beta   90.00
_cell.angle_gamma   90.00
#
_symmetry.space_group_name_H-M   'P 1'
#
loop_
_entity.id
_entity.type
_entity.pdbx_description
1 polymer ?
#
loop_
_entity_poly.entity_id
_entity_poly.type
_entity_poly.pdbx_seq_one_letter_code
_entity_poly.pdbx_strand_id
1 'polypeptide(L)'
;MNIEIKEAAIEQLLKVNYKENEGIRIEAIYVGSCSIYVEHELKIDNKNEDDERFIIAGVPILISSESKKHLPDKVFLNYSDGLGYKLYSDDETLRYNLQLKRVN
;
A
#
# COMPACT_ATOMS: atom_id res chain seq x y z
N MET A 1 -3.50 -8.68 10.37
CA MET A 1 -2.80 -8.38 9.12
C MET A 1 -1.32 -8.17 9.36
N ASN A 2 -0.48 -8.79 8.54
CA ASN A 2 0.98 -8.68 8.52
C ASN A 2 1.41 -8.07 7.18
N ILE A 3 2.35 -7.13 7.21
CA ILE A 3 2.83 -6.42 6.03
C ILE A 3 4.34 -6.59 5.98
N GLU A 4 4.85 -7.12 4.88
CA GLU A 4 6.29 -7.28 4.67
C GLU A 4 6.72 -6.44 3.47
N ILE A 5 7.54 -5.42 3.71
CA ILE A 5 8.09 -4.59 2.65
C ILE A 5 9.46 -5.15 2.29
N LYS A 6 9.65 -5.50 1.02
CA LYS A 6 10.94 -5.99 0.51
C LYS A 6 11.94 -4.84 0.44
N GLU A 7 13.22 -5.18 0.55
CA GLU A 7 14.33 -4.22 0.60
C GLU A 7 14.29 -3.20 -0.54
N ALA A 8 14.10 -3.65 -1.78
CA ALA A 8 13.99 -2.75 -2.93
C ALA A 8 12.83 -1.74 -2.81
N ALA A 9 11.70 -2.12 -2.21
CA ALA A 9 10.61 -1.19 -1.94
C ALA A 9 10.94 -0.24 -0.78
N ILE A 10 11.57 -0.74 0.30
CA ILE A 10 12.03 0.10 1.42
C ILE A 10 12.94 1.22 0.91
N GLU A 11 13.93 0.89 0.09
CA GLU A 11 14.88 1.84 -0.48
C GLU A 11 14.19 2.97 -1.24
N GLN A 12 13.13 2.68 -2.00
CA GLN A 12 12.38 3.70 -2.73
C GLN A 12 11.48 4.53 -1.80
N LEU A 13 10.80 3.88 -0.86
CA LEU A 13 9.86 4.55 0.04
C LEU A 13 10.58 5.46 1.06
N LEU A 14 11.82 5.15 1.43
CA LEU A 14 12.64 6.02 2.30
C LEU A 14 13.12 7.30 1.59
N LYS A 15 13.09 7.37 0.25
CA LYS A 15 13.42 8.60 -0.50
C LYS A 15 12.31 9.65 -0.43
N VAL A 16 11.12 9.28 0.04
CA VAL A 16 9.98 10.18 0.15
C VAL A 16 10.16 11.08 1.38
N ASN A 17 10.03 12.39 1.18
CA ASN A 17 9.93 13.34 2.28
C ASN A 17 8.47 13.39 2.79
N TYR A 18 8.17 12.63 3.85
CA TYR A 18 6.84 12.60 4.48
C TYR A 18 6.62 13.84 5.35
N LYS A 19 5.43 14.43 5.26
CA LYS A 19 4.95 15.36 6.29
C LYS A 19 4.57 14.59 7.57
N GLU A 20 4.43 15.30 8.69
CA GLU A 20 4.16 14.73 10.02
C GLU A 20 3.02 13.68 10.03
N ASN A 21 1.91 13.99 9.33
CA ASN A 21 0.74 13.12 9.26
C ASN A 21 0.67 12.26 7.99
N GLU A 22 1.66 12.34 7.10
CA GLU A 22 1.71 11.54 5.88
C GLU A 22 2.22 10.11 6.16
N GLY A 23 1.84 9.21 5.27
CA GLY A 23 2.40 7.88 5.14
C GLY A 23 2.04 7.26 3.80
N ILE A 24 2.54 6.06 3.55
CA ILE A 24 2.21 5.25 2.37
C ILE A 24 0.95 4.46 2.68
N ARG A 25 -0.15 4.83 2.06
CA ARG A 25 -1.40 4.08 2.11
C ARG A 25 -1.38 2.94 1.11
N ILE A 26 -1.57 1.71 1.60
CA ILE A 26 -1.93 0.56 0.76
C ILE A 26 -3.46 0.46 0.81
N GLU A 27 -4.09 0.75 -0.31
CA GLU A 27 -5.55 0.77 -0.40
C GLU A 27 -6.07 -0.45 -1.15
N ALA A 28 -7.16 -1.03 -0.65
CA ALA A 28 -7.92 -2.08 -1.30
C ALA A 28 -9.40 -1.81 -1.08
N ILE A 29 -10.11 -1.33 -2.10
CA ILE A 29 -11.51 -0.94 -1.97
C ILE A 29 -12.37 -1.63 -3.03
N TYR A 30 -13.60 -1.98 -2.67
CA TYR A 30 -14.57 -2.45 -3.65
C TYR A 30 -14.97 -1.31 -4.57
N VAL A 31 -14.81 -1.52 -5.88
CA VAL A 31 -15.32 -0.61 -6.90
C VAL A 31 -16.45 -1.33 -7.64
N GLY A 32 -17.65 -0.78 -7.52
CA GLY A 32 -18.84 -1.26 -8.22
C GLY A 32 -19.29 -0.26 -9.27
N SER A 33 -19.05 -0.55 -10.55
CA SER A 33 -19.63 0.19 -11.67
C SER A 33 -20.39 -0.73 -12.63
N CYS A 34 -19.69 -1.64 -13.31
CA CYS A 34 -20.27 -2.65 -14.21
C CYS A 34 -19.76 -4.07 -13.97
N SER A 35 -18.72 -4.24 -13.15
CA SER A 35 -18.25 -5.52 -12.61
C SER A 35 -17.75 -5.28 -11.19
N ILE A 36 -17.85 -6.29 -10.32
CA ILE A 36 -17.42 -6.18 -8.93
C ILE A 36 -15.96 -6.65 -8.87
N TYR A 37 -15.05 -5.75 -8.50
CA TYR A 37 -13.66 -6.08 -8.24
C TYR A 37 -13.08 -5.20 -7.13
N VAL A 38 -11.96 -5.64 -6.56
CA VAL A 38 -11.20 -4.89 -5.57
C VAL A 38 -10.13 -4.08 -6.30
N GLU A 39 -10.24 -2.76 -6.24
CA GLU A 39 -9.21 -1.86 -6.73
C GLU A 39 -8.11 -1.72 -5.68
N HIS A 40 -6.86 -1.79 -6.14
CA HIS A 40 -5.69 -1.67 -5.29
C HIS A 40 -4.88 -0.45 -5.71
N GLU A 41 -4.52 0.39 -4.75
CA GLU A 41 -3.70 1.58 -4.96
C GLU A 41 -2.57 1.72 -3.94
N LEU A 42 -1.54 2.47 -4.32
CA LEU A 42 -0.45 2.88 -3.44
C LEU A 42 -0.31 4.40 -3.52
N LYS A 43 -0.50 5.10 -2.40
CA LYS A 43 -0.47 6.56 -2.38
C LYS A 43 0.20 7.13 -1.13
N ILE A 44 0.83 8.29 -1.27
CA ILE A 44 1.27 9.10 -0.13
C ILE A 44 0.07 9.94 0.28
N ASP A 45 -0.40 9.75 1.50
CA ASP A 45 -1.65 10.33 1.98
C ASP A 45 -1.56 10.64 3.47
N ASN A 46 -2.47 11.48 3.97
CA ASN A 46 -2.58 11.74 5.39
C ASN A 46 -3.26 10.57 6.11
N LYS A 47 -2.86 10.33 7.36
CA LYS A 47 -3.55 9.39 8.23
C LYS A 47 -4.96 9.90 8.55
N ASN A 48 -5.96 9.07 8.29
CA ASN A 48 -7.35 9.26 8.69
C ASN A 48 -7.62 8.65 10.07
N GLU A 49 -8.77 8.95 10.66
CA GLU A 49 -9.13 8.45 12.00
C GLU A 49 -9.21 6.93 12.06
N ASP A 50 -9.74 6.28 11.01
CA ASP A 50 -9.94 4.84 10.90
C ASP A 50 -8.71 4.06 10.42
N ASP A 51 -7.59 4.76 10.21
CA ASP A 51 -6.34 4.15 9.80
C ASP A 51 -5.55 3.60 10.98
N GLU A 52 -4.97 2.44 10.75
CA GLU A 52 -3.82 1.97 11.50
C GLU A 52 -2.52 2.40 10.82
N ARG A 53 -1.56 2.84 11.64
CA ARG A 53 -0.22 3.24 11.20
C ARG A 53 0.80 2.22 11.68
N PHE A 54 1.60 1.72 10.75
CA PHE A 54 2.72 0.81 11.01
C PHE A 54 4.02 1.51 10.65
N ILE A 55 5.07 1.32 11.44
CA ILE A 55 6.43 1.75 11.06
C ILE A 55 7.23 0.50 10.72
N ILE A 56 7.52 0.32 9.44
CA ILE A 56 8.23 -0.88 8.93
C ILE A 56 9.53 -0.41 8.29
N ALA A 57 10.66 -0.76 8.91
CA ALA A 57 11.99 -0.30 8.48
C ALA A 57 12.08 1.24 8.30
N GLY A 58 11.40 1.99 9.16
CA GLY A 58 11.34 3.46 9.09
C GLY A 58 10.32 4.03 8.11
N VAL A 59 9.61 3.20 7.32
CA VAL A 59 8.56 3.64 6.41
C VAL A 59 7.21 3.69 7.14
N PRO A 60 6.51 4.83 7.17
CA PRO A 60 5.16 4.93 7.72
C PRO A 60 4.13 4.35 6.75
N ILE A 61 3.51 3.23 7.10
CA ILE A 61 2.45 2.58 6.33
C ILE A 61 1.10 2.87 6.96
N LEU A 62 0.11 3.20 6.13
CA LEU A 62 -1.27 3.46 6.52
C LEU A 62 -2.18 2.40 5.90
N ILE A 63 -3.07 1.81 6.71
CA ILE A 63 -4.10 0.89 6.23
C ILE A 63 -5.43 1.28 6.86
N SER A 64 -6.44 1.55 6.02
CA SER A 64 -7.80 1.84 6.49
C SER A 64 -8.50 0.57 6.95
N SER A 65 -9.49 0.74 7.82
CA SER A 65 -10.34 -0.37 8.26
C SER A 65 -11.07 -1.05 7.10
N GLU A 66 -11.41 -0.31 6.04
CA GLU A 66 -12.00 -0.88 4.82
C GLU A 66 -10.98 -1.71 4.03
N SER A 67 -9.76 -1.21 3.85
CA SER A 67 -8.72 -1.95 3.11
C SER A 67 -8.40 -3.29 3.78
N LYS A 68 -8.41 -3.35 5.11
CA LYS A 68 -8.21 -4.59 5.85
C LYS A 68 -9.22 -5.68 5.57
N LYS A 69 -10.45 -5.33 5.16
CA LYS A 69 -11.49 -6.33 4.84
C LYS A 69 -11.20 -7.05 3.52
N HIS A 70 -10.44 -6.41 2.63
CA HIS A 70 -10.20 -6.87 1.27
C HIS A 70 -8.76 -7.31 1.03
N LEU A 71 -7.84 -6.97 1.94
CA LEU A 71 -6.48 -7.45 1.89
C LEU A 71 -6.34 -8.80 2.62
N PRO A 72 -5.52 -9.74 2.09
CA PRO A 72 -5.17 -10.98 2.79
C PRO A 72 -4.47 -10.74 4.13
N ASP A 73 -4.46 -11.77 4.99
CA ASP A 73 -3.82 -11.69 6.31
C ASP A 73 -2.33 -11.34 6.26
N LYS A 74 -1.63 -11.74 5.19
CA LYS A 74 -0.24 -11.38 4.92
C LYS A 74 -0.11 -10.82 3.50
N VAL A 75 0.50 -9.65 3.40
CA VAL A 75 0.84 -9.03 2.11
C VAL A 75 2.30 -8.64 2.05
N PHE A 76 2.82 -8.65 0.83
CA PHE A 76 4.18 -8.26 0.50
C PHE A 76 4.14 -7.08 -0.47
N LEU A 77 4.97 -6.08 -0.19
CA LEU A 77 5.21 -4.97 -1.12
C LEU A 77 6.64 -5.06 -1.63
N ASN A 78 6.79 -5.24 -2.95
CA ASN A 78 8.10 -5.21 -3.61
C ASN A 78 8.15 -4.09 -4.65
N TYR A 79 9.35 -3.74 -5.08
CA TYR A 79 9.58 -2.78 -6.14
C TYR A 79 10.49 -3.40 -7.21
N SER A 80 10.28 -3.02 -8.46
CA SER A 80 11.16 -3.38 -9.57
C SER A 80 11.33 -2.18 -10.50
N ASP A 81 12.58 -1.88 -10.83
CA ASP A 81 12.90 -0.79 -11.75
C ASP A 81 12.17 -0.99 -13.09
N GLY A 82 11.52 0.07 -13.57
CA GLY A 82 10.72 0.07 -14.79
C GLY A 82 9.33 -0.59 -14.70
N LEU A 83 9.04 -1.35 -13.64
CA LEU A 83 7.73 -2.03 -13.44
C LEU A 83 6.93 -1.49 -12.26
N GLY A 84 7.52 -0.65 -11.40
CA GLY A 84 6.85 -0.07 -10.24
C GLY A 84 6.70 -1.04 -9.08
N TYR A 85 5.73 -0.77 -8.22
CA TYR A 85 5.46 -1.60 -7.05
C TYR A 85 4.57 -2.80 -7.40
N LYS A 86 4.82 -3.92 -6.72
CA LYS A 86 4.02 -5.13 -6.77
C LYS A 86 3.47 -5.43 -5.37
N LEU A 87 2.15 -5.58 -5.28
CA LEU A 87 1.45 -6.03 -4.08
C LEU A 87 0.97 -7.46 -4.28
N TYR A 88 1.31 -8.36 -3.38
CA TYR A 88 0.99 -9.78 -3.48
C TYR A 88 0.87 -10.44 -2.11
N SER A 89 0.26 -11.61 -2.04
CA SER A 89 0.18 -12.48 -0.87
C SER A 89 0.97 -13.78 -1.11
N ASP A 90 0.88 -14.72 -0.17
CA ASP A 90 1.43 -16.07 -0.38
C ASP A 90 0.67 -16.84 -1.49
N ASP A 91 -0.60 -16.50 -1.74
CA ASP A 91 -1.48 -17.23 -2.67
C ASP A 91 -1.55 -16.61 -4.07
N GLU A 92 -1.50 -15.28 -4.17
CA GLU A 92 -1.72 -14.60 -5.45
C GLU A 92 -1.00 -13.25 -5.56
N THR A 93 -0.91 -12.74 -6.79
CA THR A 93 -0.58 -11.34 -7.00
C THR A 93 -1.85 -10.50 -7.06
N LEU A 94 -1.97 -9.57 -6.12
CA LEU A 94 -3.11 -8.66 -6.01
C LEU A 94 -3.02 -7.55 -7.06
N ARG A 95 -1.83 -6.96 -7.23
CA ARG A 95 -1.63 -5.89 -8.23
C ARG A 95 -0.17 -5.78 -8.67
N TYR A 96 0.00 -5.61 -9.98
CA TYR A 96 1.25 -5.21 -10.61
C TYR A 96 1.24 -3.71 -10.93
N ASN A 97 2.42 -3.13 -11.13
CA ASN A 97 2.60 -1.78 -11.64
C ASN A 97 1.86 -0.70 -10.84
N LEU A 98 1.84 -0.87 -9.52
CA LEU A 98 1.42 0.19 -8.61
C LEU A 98 2.42 1.34 -8.71
N GLN A 99 1.92 2.54 -8.93
CA GLN A 99 2.71 3.76 -9.00
C GLN A 99 2.42 4.59 -7.77
N LEU A 100 3.48 5.05 -7.10
CA LEU A 100 3.31 5.88 -5.91
C LEU A 100 2.92 7.30 -6.34
N LYS A 101 1.72 7.72 -5.93
CA LYS A 101 1.21 9.09 -6.17
C LYS A 101 0.97 9.77 -4.84
N ARG A 102 1.27 11.07 -4.74
CA ARG A 102 0.87 11.86 -3.58
C ARG A 102 -0.53 12.41 -3.81
N VAL A 103 -1.43 12.20 -2.84
CA VAL A 103 -2.74 12.84 -2.83
C VAL A 103 -2.53 14.32 -2.48
N ASN A 104 -3.10 15.22 -3.29
CA ASN A 104 -3.02 16.67 -3.06
C ASN A 104 -4.10 17.13 -2.07
#